data_AF-A0A7S3NBP5-F1
#
_entry.id   AF-A0A7S3NBP5-F1
#
_cell.length_a   1.000
_cell.length_b   1.000
_cell.length_c   1.000
_cell.angle_alpha   90.00
_cell.angle_beta   90.00
_cell.angle_gamma   90.00
#
_symmetry.space_group_name_H-M   'P 1'
#
loop_
_entity.id
_entity.type
_entity.pdbx_description
1 polymer ?
#
loop_
_entity_poly.entity_id
_entity_poly.type
_entity_poly.pdbx_seq_one_letter_code
_entity_poly.pdbx_strand_id
1 'polypeptide(L)'
;MLFGELPFDEENINTMFKYIKNARYNMSGAASAEAKDLINRMIQPIPYKRITISKIKDHPWFKLSVPRYLYMPLNEVKTDGIHKELDPEIVDRLFHLKLSISPENREEIERAIVKGELYDFC
;
A
#
# COMPACT_ATOMS: atom_id res chain seq x y z
N MET A 1 -2.14 0.63 -14.84
CA MET A 1 -2.64 2.03 -14.79
C MET A 1 -3.92 2.12 -15.62
N LEU A 2 -4.89 2.97 -15.23
CA LEU A 2 -6.26 2.97 -15.80
C LEU A 2 -6.52 4.00 -16.92
N PHE A 3 -5.91 5.18 -16.85
CA PHE A 3 -6.21 6.29 -17.78
C PHE A 3 -4.99 6.76 -18.59
N GLY A 4 -3.77 6.34 -18.23
CA GLY A 4 -2.56 6.67 -18.99
C GLY A 4 -2.10 8.14 -18.88
N GLU A 5 -2.83 8.97 -18.15
CA GLU A 5 -2.55 10.38 -17.90
C GLU A 5 -2.55 10.68 -16.40
N LEU A 6 -1.89 11.77 -16.01
CA LEU A 6 -1.92 12.26 -14.64
C LEU A 6 -3.26 12.96 -14.37
N PRO A 7 -3.88 12.77 -13.19
CA PRO A 7 -5.14 13.43 -12.86
C PRO A 7 -5.02 14.95 -12.75
N PHE A 8 -3.81 15.47 -12.49
CA PHE A 8 -3.53 16.90 -12.44
C PHE A 8 -2.25 17.16 -13.23
N ASP A 9 -2.39 17.65 -14.44
CA ASP A 9 -1.27 17.99 -15.33
C ASP A 9 -1.59 19.29 -16.04
N GLU A 10 -1.11 20.39 -15.48
CA GLU A 10 -1.35 21.73 -16.00
C GLU A 10 0.00 22.45 -16.11
N GLU A 11 0.26 23.12 -17.24
CA GLU A 11 1.50 23.88 -17.44
C GLU A 11 1.69 24.95 -16.36
N ASN A 12 0.59 25.56 -15.92
CA ASN A 12 0.62 26.55 -14.86
C ASN A 12 0.47 25.88 -13.49
N ILE A 13 1.54 25.91 -12.70
CA ILE A 13 1.60 25.35 -11.34
C ILE A 13 0.48 25.89 -10.42
N ASN A 14 0.13 27.18 -10.53
CA ASN A 14 -0.94 27.74 -9.71
C ASN A 14 -2.31 27.17 -10.08
N THR A 15 -2.55 26.91 -11.36
CA THR A 15 -3.77 26.25 -11.84
C THR A 15 -3.79 24.79 -11.39
N MET A 16 -2.67 24.08 -11.53
CA MET A 16 -2.51 22.70 -11.03
C MET A 16 -2.86 22.60 -9.55
N PHE A 17 -2.31 23.46 -8.69
CA PHE A 17 -2.62 23.46 -7.25
C PHE A 17 -4.08 23.80 -6.96
N LYS A 18 -4.70 24.71 -7.74
CA LYS A 18 -6.15 24.95 -7.64
C LYS A 18 -6.96 23.70 -7.98
N TYR A 19 -6.53 22.93 -8.97
CA TYR A 19 -7.23 21.70 -9.35
C TYR A 19 -7.04 20.58 -8.33
N ILE A 20 -5.82 20.42 -7.78
CA ILE A 20 -5.55 19.52 -6.66
C ILE A 20 -6.42 19.88 -5.45
N LYS A 21 -6.43 21.15 -5.04
CA LYS A 21 -7.18 21.63 -3.87
C LYS A 21 -8.69 21.41 -4.00
N ASN A 22 -9.22 21.52 -5.22
CA ASN A 22 -10.64 21.33 -5.49
C ASN A 22 -10.97 19.92 -6.00
N ALA A 23 -9.99 19.01 -6.08
CA ALA A 23 -10.08 17.72 -6.77
C ALA A 23 -10.80 17.79 -8.12
N ARG A 24 -10.44 18.79 -8.95
CA ARG A 24 -10.93 18.88 -10.33
C ARG A 24 -9.97 18.11 -11.22
N TYR A 25 -10.43 16.97 -11.73
CA TYR A 25 -9.71 16.16 -12.71
C TYR A 25 -10.71 15.51 -13.65
N ASN A 26 -10.23 15.07 -14.81
CA ASN A 26 -11.05 14.39 -15.80
C ASN A 26 -10.90 12.87 -15.67
N MET A 27 -11.99 12.13 -15.90
CA MET A 27 -12.01 10.67 -15.99
C MET A 27 -12.69 10.23 -17.29
N SER A 28 -12.32 10.86 -18.40
CA SER A 28 -12.80 10.53 -19.74
C SER A 28 -12.08 9.30 -20.28
N GLY A 29 -12.40 8.14 -19.73
CA GLY A 29 -11.85 6.87 -20.18
C GLY A 29 -12.77 5.69 -19.93
N ALA A 30 -12.43 4.54 -20.53
CA ALA A 30 -13.20 3.29 -20.48
C ALA A 30 -13.04 2.48 -19.18
N ALA A 31 -12.56 3.09 -18.09
CA ALA A 31 -12.48 2.41 -16.79
C ALA A 31 -13.88 2.07 -16.27
N SER A 32 -13.99 0.96 -15.52
CA SER A 32 -15.25 0.52 -14.92
C SER A 32 -15.81 1.57 -13.94
N ALA A 33 -17.12 1.52 -13.72
CA ALA A 33 -17.79 2.45 -12.81
C ALA A 33 -17.24 2.33 -11.38
N GLU A 34 -16.91 1.12 -10.95
CA GLU A 34 -16.34 0.84 -9.63
C GLU A 34 -14.91 1.37 -9.51
N ALA A 35 -14.13 1.35 -10.60
CA ALA A 35 -12.79 1.94 -10.62
C ALA A 35 -12.87 3.46 -10.41
N LYS A 36 -13.80 4.11 -11.13
CA LYS A 36 -14.04 5.56 -11.03
C LYS A 36 -14.56 5.95 -9.65
N ASP A 37 -15.45 5.15 -9.06
CA ASP A 37 -15.94 5.38 -7.69
C ASP A 37 -14.80 5.31 -6.67
N LEU A 38 -13.93 4.29 -6.76
CA LEU A 38 -12.81 4.17 -5.84
C LEU A 38 -11.85 5.37 -5.94
N ILE A 39 -11.51 5.79 -7.17
CA ILE A 39 -10.63 6.95 -7.40
C ILE A 39 -11.24 8.24 -6.83
N ASN A 40 -12.53 8.49 -7.05
CA ASN A 40 -13.25 9.63 -6.48
C ASN A 40 -13.16 9.69 -4.95
N ARG A 41 -13.24 8.53 -4.29
CA ARG A 41 -13.15 8.47 -2.82
C ARG A 41 -11.72 8.62 -2.31
N MET A 42 -10.72 8.29 -3.13
CA MET A 42 -9.29 8.47 -2.82
C MET A 42 -8.83 9.92 -3.04
N ILE A 43 -9.22 10.54 -4.16
CA ILE A 43 -8.89 11.94 -4.51
C ILE A 43 -9.92 12.89 -3.88
N GLN A 44 -10.14 12.73 -2.58
CA GLN A 44 -11.06 13.57 -1.80
C GLN A 44 -10.29 14.76 -1.18
N PRO A 45 -10.67 16.03 -1.48
CA PRO A 45 -10.04 17.22 -0.92
C PRO A 45 -10.04 17.28 0.60
N ILE A 46 -11.11 16.75 1.21
CA ILE A 46 -11.32 16.78 2.65
C ILE A 46 -10.74 15.49 3.27
N PRO A 47 -9.63 15.56 4.04
CA PRO A 47 -8.90 14.35 4.47
C PRO A 47 -9.75 13.35 5.28
N TYR A 48 -10.60 13.83 6.18
CA TYR A 48 -11.46 12.96 7.00
C TYR A 48 -12.62 12.31 6.22
N LYS A 49 -12.96 12.84 5.03
CA LYS A 49 -13.93 12.21 4.12
C LYS A 49 -13.25 11.24 3.15
N ARG A 50 -11.91 11.26 3.06
CA ARG A 50 -11.14 10.38 2.19
C ARG A 50 -11.30 8.94 2.65
N ILE A 51 -11.43 8.03 1.69
CA ILE A 51 -11.55 6.61 2.00
C ILE A 51 -10.30 6.12 2.74
N THR A 52 -10.52 5.41 3.84
CA THR A 52 -9.47 4.75 4.63
C THR A 52 -9.00 3.47 3.94
N ILE A 53 -7.78 3.02 4.21
CA ILE A 53 -7.24 1.76 3.66
C ILE A 53 -8.16 0.55 3.92
N SER A 54 -8.73 0.41 5.12
CA SER A 54 -9.69 -0.67 5.42
C SER A 54 -10.88 -0.67 4.45
N LYS A 55 -11.52 0.48 4.25
CA LYS A 55 -12.61 0.65 3.27
C LYS A 55 -12.17 0.44 1.81
N ILE A 56 -10.92 0.75 1.45
CA ILE A 56 -10.37 0.43 0.11
C ILE A 56 -10.30 -1.09 -0.07
N LYS A 57 -9.75 -1.81 0.91
CA LYS A 57 -9.67 -3.28 0.89
C LYS A 57 -11.05 -3.93 0.78
N ASP A 58 -12.07 -3.27 1.33
CA ASP A 58 -13.45 -3.73 1.23
C ASP A 58 -14.17 -3.40 -0.07
N HIS A 59 -13.61 -2.52 -0.90
CA HIS A 59 -14.24 -2.03 -2.10
C HIS A 59 -14.36 -3.13 -3.17
N PRO A 60 -15.52 -3.26 -3.87
CA PRO A 60 -15.73 -4.29 -4.88
C PRO A 60 -14.65 -4.32 -5.97
N TRP A 61 -14.23 -3.13 -6.44
CA TRP A 61 -13.15 -3.01 -7.43
C TRP A 61 -11.82 -3.59 -6.95
N PHE A 62 -11.50 -3.45 -5.66
CA PHE A 62 -10.26 -3.98 -5.09
C PHE A 62 -10.35 -5.50 -4.86
N LYS A 63 -11.53 -6.02 -4.51
CA LYS A 63 -11.72 -7.45 -4.24
C LYS A 63 -11.65 -8.36 -5.48
N LEU A 64 -11.79 -7.80 -6.68
CA LEU A 64 -11.90 -8.57 -7.94
C LEU A 64 -10.67 -9.41 -8.29
N SER A 65 -9.44 -9.03 -7.88
CA SER A 65 -8.23 -9.77 -8.29
C SER A 65 -6.99 -9.54 -7.42
N VAL A 66 -7.15 -9.41 -6.09
CA VAL A 66 -6.02 -9.20 -5.19
C VAL A 66 -5.52 -10.53 -4.61
N PRO A 67 -4.20 -10.84 -4.69
CA PRO A 67 -3.61 -12.01 -4.06
C PRO A 67 -3.89 -12.14 -2.55
N ARG A 68 -4.01 -13.38 -2.06
CA ARG A 68 -4.33 -13.72 -0.65
C ARG A 68 -3.51 -12.95 0.39
N TYR A 69 -2.22 -12.83 0.16
CA TYR A 69 -1.29 -12.24 1.09
C TYR A 69 -1.49 -10.72 1.31
N LEU A 70 -2.25 -10.03 0.45
CA LEU A 70 -2.50 -8.58 0.59
C LEU A 70 -3.73 -8.25 1.46
N TYR A 71 -4.63 -9.22 1.67
CA TYR A 71 -5.83 -9.04 2.49
C TYR A 71 -5.84 -9.88 3.77
N MET A 72 -4.93 -10.84 3.93
CA MET A 72 -4.74 -11.55 5.19
C MET A 72 -3.93 -10.67 6.17
N PRO A 73 -4.41 -10.42 7.40
CA PRO A 73 -3.55 -9.85 8.43
C PRO A 73 -2.40 -10.82 8.71
N LEU A 74 -1.16 -10.32 8.82
CA LEU A 74 0.04 -11.15 9.02
C LEU A 74 -0.12 -12.15 10.17
N ASN A 75 -0.91 -11.78 11.18
CA ASN A 75 -1.17 -12.56 12.39
C ASN A 75 -2.08 -13.79 12.16
N GLU A 76 -2.78 -13.87 11.03
CA GLU A 76 -3.65 -15.01 10.66
C GLU A 76 -3.00 -15.96 9.64
N VAL A 77 -1.78 -15.66 9.19
CA VAL A 77 -0.99 -16.60 8.41
C VAL A 77 -0.59 -17.73 9.34
N LYS A 78 -1.43 -18.76 9.43
CA LYS A 78 -1.03 -20.05 10.00
C LYS A 78 0.05 -20.60 9.09
N THR A 79 1.31 -20.44 9.49
CA THR A 79 2.42 -21.20 8.94
C THR A 79 2.25 -22.65 9.41
N ASP A 80 1.30 -23.35 8.80
CA ASP A 80 1.11 -24.79 9.00
C ASP A 80 2.38 -25.49 8.49
N GLY A 81 3.39 -25.60 9.36
CA GLY A 81 4.59 -26.40 9.14
C GLY A 81 5.66 -25.84 8.18
N ILE A 82 5.52 -24.62 7.64
CA ILE A 82 6.55 -24.05 6.76
C ILE A 82 7.63 -23.39 7.61
N HIS A 83 8.65 -24.19 7.95
CA HIS A 83 9.95 -23.85 8.56
C HIS A 83 9.89 -23.00 9.85
N LYS A 84 10.06 -23.67 10.99
CA LYS A 84 10.35 -23.01 12.29
C LYS A 84 11.73 -22.32 12.32
N GLU A 85 12.59 -22.63 11.37
CA GLU A 85 13.95 -22.11 11.28
C GLU A 85 14.05 -21.15 10.10
N LEU A 86 14.51 -19.94 10.37
CA LEU A 86 14.81 -18.95 9.35
C LEU A 86 16.06 -19.39 8.58
N ASP A 87 16.01 -19.30 7.25
CA ASP A 87 17.19 -19.56 6.43
C ASP A 87 18.28 -18.52 6.74
N PRO A 88 19.46 -18.93 7.22
CA PRO A 88 20.57 -18.04 7.54
C PRO A 88 20.98 -17.13 6.39
N GLU A 89 20.88 -17.61 5.15
CA GLU A 89 21.25 -16.84 3.95
C GLU A 89 20.26 -15.70 3.69
N ILE A 90 18.97 -15.93 3.94
CA ILE A 90 17.94 -14.89 3.78
C ILE A 90 18.12 -13.80 4.84
N VAL A 91 18.45 -14.17 6.08
CA VAL A 91 18.72 -13.22 7.15
C VAL A 91 19.95 -12.36 6.82
N ASP A 92 21.01 -12.96 6.29
CA ASP A 92 22.21 -12.26 5.85
C ASP A 92 21.92 -11.26 4.71
N ARG A 93 21.12 -11.70 3.72
CA ARG A 93 20.66 -10.82 2.63
C ARG A 93 19.81 -9.65 3.15
N LEU A 94 18.96 -9.87 4.14
CA LEU A 94 18.14 -8.82 4.77
C LEU A 94 19.00 -7.79 5.50
N PHE A 95 20.05 -8.24 6.19
CA PHE A 95 21.02 -7.34 6.83
C PHE A 95 21.74 -6.46 5.80
N HIS A 96 22.15 -7.03 4.67
CA HIS A 96 22.82 -6.30 3.60
C HIS A 96 21.93 -5.35 2.79
N LEU A 97 20.61 -5.57 2.79
CA LEU A 97 19.65 -4.71 2.08
C LEU A 97 19.50 -3.31 2.70
N LYS A 98 20.06 -3.06 3.91
CA LYS A 98 20.01 -1.76 4.62
C LYS A 98 18.61 -1.11 4.53
N LEU A 99 17.57 -1.91 4.71
CA LEU A 99 16.21 -1.38 4.89
C LEU A 99 16.25 -0.44 6.10
N SER A 100 15.38 0.57 6.16
CA SER A 100 15.31 1.57 7.26
C SER A 100 15.04 0.98 8.65
N ILE A 101 14.86 -0.34 8.74
CA ILE A 101 15.03 -1.09 9.97
C ILE A 101 16.43 -0.72 10.48
N SER A 102 16.56 -0.27 11.72
CA SER A 102 17.88 -0.06 12.35
C SER A 102 18.29 -1.28 13.18
N PRO A 103 18.35 -2.54 12.66
CA PRO A 103 18.87 -3.63 13.43
C PRO A 103 20.40 -3.51 13.32
N GLU A 104 21.01 -3.14 14.43
CA GLU A 104 22.46 -3.18 14.57
C GLU A 104 22.99 -4.63 14.57
N ASN A 105 22.12 -5.62 14.81
CA ASN A 105 22.48 -7.03 14.93
C ASN A 105 21.55 -8.00 14.18
N ARG A 106 22.14 -9.06 13.62
CA ARG A 106 21.45 -10.20 12.97
C ARG A 106 20.38 -10.85 13.87
N GLU A 107 20.70 -10.99 15.16
CA GLU A 107 19.81 -11.60 16.16
C GLU A 107 18.53 -10.79 16.42
N GLU A 108 18.56 -9.50 16.12
CA GLU A 108 17.38 -8.64 16.25
C GLU A 108 16.40 -8.88 15.09
N ILE A 109 16.92 -9.02 13.87
CA ILE A 109 16.14 -9.39 12.69
C ILE A 109 15.46 -10.75 12.91
N GLU A 110 16.22 -11.75 13.38
CA GLU A 110 15.70 -13.09 13.65
C GLU A 110 14.61 -13.05 14.73
N ARG A 111 14.84 -12.32 15.84
CA ARG A 111 13.84 -12.19 16.92
C ARG A 111 12.57 -11.48 16.45
N ALA A 112 12.68 -10.44 15.65
CA ALA A 112 11.51 -9.70 15.19
C ALA A 112 10.66 -10.49 14.20
N ILE A 113 11.30 -11.22 13.27
CA ILE A 113 10.57 -12.08 12.33
C ILE A 113 9.88 -13.22 13.08
N VAL A 114 10.54 -13.83 14.07
CA VAL A 114 9.99 -14.94 14.85
C VAL A 114 8.89 -14.49 15.82
N LYS A 115 9.02 -13.33 16.45
CA LYS A 115 8.01 -12.81 17.39
C LYS A 115 6.87 -12.07 16.70
N GLY A 116 7.00 -11.74 15.41
CA GLY A 116 6.03 -10.93 14.68
C GLY A 116 5.87 -9.52 15.27
N GLU A 117 6.90 -8.99 15.92
CA GLU A 117 6.89 -7.61 16.41
C GLU A 117 6.79 -6.68 15.20
N LEU A 118 5.67 -5.97 15.08
CA LEU A 118 5.42 -4.96 14.06
C LEU A 118 6.44 -3.84 14.25
N TYR A 119 7.51 -3.81 13.45
CA TYR A 119 8.31 -2.61 13.31
C TYR A 119 7.47 -1.56 12.58
N ASP A 120 7.22 -0.44 13.26
CA ASP A 120 6.69 0.74 12.61
C ASP A 120 7.72 1.23 11.59
N PHE A 121 7.36 1.18 10.31
CA PHE A 121 8.11 1.88 9.27
C PHE A 121 7.73 3.37 9.36
N CYS A 122 8.29 4.06 10.35
CA CYS A 122 8.36 5.52 10.36
C CYS A 122 9.66 6.00 9.73
#